data_AF-A0A957HAP5-F1
#
_entry.id   AF-A0A957HAP5-F1
#
_cell.length_a   1.000
_cell.length_b   1.000
_cell.length_c   1.000
_cell.angle_alpha   90.00
_cell.angle_beta   90.00
_cell.angle_gamma   90.00
#
_symmetry.space_group_name_H-M   'P 1'
#
loop_
_entity.id
_entity.type
_entity.pdbx_description
1 polymer ?
#
loop_
_entity_poly.entity_id
_entity_poly.type
_entity_poly.pdbx_seq_one_letter_code
_entity_poly.pdbx_strand_id
1 'polypeptide(L)'
;MQDTKPKQEEKLEIDRYERIYMILAAAMLGVFFAALIAGALIYGVRLPTASAFINPILIDETEFANPGLRDMGDGNYEAYIVA
;
A
#
# COMPACT_ATOMS: atom_id res chain seq x y z
N MET A 1 54.23 29.11 15.12
CA MET A 1 53.67 29.35 13.77
C MET A 1 52.66 28.24 13.53
N GLN A 2 51.37 28.51 13.69
CA GLN A 2 50.31 27.51 13.51
C GLN A 2 49.91 27.52 12.03
N ASP A 3 50.13 26.39 11.36
CA ASP A 3 49.78 26.15 9.97
C ASP A 3 48.27 25.86 9.90
N THR A 4 47.46 26.90 9.73
CA THR A 4 46.02 26.76 9.52
C THR A 4 45.78 26.29 8.09
N LYS A 5 45.75 24.97 7.89
CA LYS A 5 45.26 24.37 6.63
C LYS A 5 43.85 24.88 6.35
N PRO A 6 43.54 25.33 5.11
CA PRO A 6 42.21 25.79 4.77
C PRO A 6 41.22 24.63 4.91
N LYS A 7 40.11 24.89 5.62
CA LYS A 7 38.96 23.99 5.73
C LYS A 7 38.39 23.84 4.33
N GLN A 8 38.65 22.70 3.69
CA GLN A 8 38.13 22.43 2.36
C GLN A 8 36.61 22.41 2.47
N GLU A 9 35.95 23.36 1.80
CA GLU A 9 34.51 23.32 1.61
C GLU A 9 34.21 22.09 0.76
N GLU A 10 33.57 21.10 1.39
CA GLU A 10 33.09 19.90 0.74
C GLU A 10 32.04 20.30 -0.29
N LYS A 11 32.50 20.49 -1.53
CA LYS A 11 31.65 20.78 -2.67
C LYS A 11 30.89 19.50 -3.00
N LEU A 12 29.58 19.49 -2.74
CA LEU A 12 28.67 18.40 -3.12
C LEU A 12 28.66 18.29 -4.65
N GLU A 13 29.54 17.48 -5.19
CA GLU A 13 29.65 17.22 -6.62
C GLU A 13 29.05 15.85 -6.90
N ILE A 14 27.82 15.85 -7.40
CA ILE A 14 27.10 14.62 -7.75
C ILE A 14 27.80 14.00 -8.96
N ASP A 15 28.35 12.80 -8.79
CA ASP A 15 28.93 12.06 -9.91
C ASP A 15 27.84 11.68 -10.93
N ARG A 16 28.21 11.59 -12.20
CA ARG A 16 27.28 11.24 -13.29
C ARG A 16 26.58 9.91 -13.01
N TYR A 17 27.29 8.94 -12.42
CA TYR A 17 26.72 7.65 -12.05
C TYR A 17 25.72 7.77 -10.90
N GLU A 18 26.01 8.59 -9.88
CA GLU A 18 25.10 8.86 -8.77
C GLU A 18 23.79 9.50 -9.27
N ARG A 19 23.89 10.47 -10.19
CA ARG A 19 22.71 11.09 -10.81
C ARG A 19 21.86 10.08 -11.59
N ILE A 20 22.48 9.20 -12.37
CA ILE A 20 21.76 8.16 -13.13
C ILE A 20 21.09 7.18 -12.17
N TYR A 21 21.79 6.76 -11.11
CA TYR A 21 21.23 5.89 -10.08
C TYR A 21 19.97 6.49 -9.45
N MET A 22 20.02 7.77 -9.06
CA MET A 22 18.85 8.45 -8.49
C MET A 22 17.67 8.51 -9.47
N ILE A 23 17.93 8.76 -10.76
CA ILE A 23 16.87 8.77 -11.79
C ILE A 23 16.24 7.39 -11.92
N LEU A 24 17.05 6.33 -11.96
CA LEU A 24 16.56 4.96 -12.06
C LEU A 24 15.76 4.54 -10.83
N ALA A 25 16.24 4.89 -9.63
CA ALA A 25 15.53 4.63 -8.38
C ALA A 25 14.18 5.35 -8.33
N ALA A 26 14.15 6.64 -8.72
CA ALA A 26 12.92 7.41 -8.79
C ALA A 26 11.94 6.84 -9.84
N ALA A 27 12.44 6.43 -11.01
CA ALA A 27 11.62 5.81 -12.05
C ALA A 27 11.02 4.48 -11.57
N MET A 28 11.81 3.64 -10.90
CA MET A 28 11.35 2.37 -10.33
C MET A 28 10.24 2.59 -9.30
N LEU A 29 10.41 3.56 -8.39
CA LEU A 29 9.37 3.93 -7.44
C LEU A 29 8.12 4.44 -8.15
N GLY A 30 8.27 5.25 -9.20
CA GLY A 30 7.15 5.74 -10.01
C GLY A 30 6.33 4.60 -10.63
N VAL A 31 6.99 3.60 -11.22
CA VAL A 31 6.33 2.40 -11.77
C VAL A 31 5.62 1.61 -10.68
N PHE A 32 6.24 1.44 -9.51
CA PHE A 32 5.63 0.76 -8.37
C PHE A 32 4.34 1.44 -7.91
N PHE A 33 4.36 2.76 -7.71
CA PHE A 33 3.15 3.50 -7.33
C PHE A 33 2.07 3.45 -8.41
N ALA A 34 2.46 3.55 -9.69
CA ALA A 34 1.51 3.40 -10.79
C ALA A 34 0.82 2.03 -10.77
N ALA A 35 1.56 0.96 -10.48
CA ALA A 35 0.99 -0.38 -10.34
C ALA A 35 0.01 -0.48 -9.15
N LEU A 36 0.34 0.11 -7.99
CA LEU A 36 -0.57 0.14 -6.83
C LEU A 36 -1.88 0.89 -7.15
N ILE A 37 -1.78 2.05 -7.80
CA ILE A 37 -2.94 2.85 -8.20
C ILE A 37 -3.81 2.07 -9.19
N ALA A 38 -3.20 1.44 -10.19
CA ALA A 38 -3.92 0.60 -11.13
C ALA A 38 -4.61 -0.59 -10.43
N GLY A 39 -3.91 -1.26 -9.50
CA GLY A 39 -4.48 -2.33 -8.66
C GLY A 39 -5.73 -1.90 -7.90
N ALA A 40 -5.66 -0.74 -7.23
CA ALA A 40 -6.75 -0.22 -6.43
C ALA A 40 -7.93 0.28 -7.27
N LEU A 41 -7.66 1.05 -8.33
CA LEU A 41 -8.72 1.77 -9.08
C LEU A 41 -9.26 1.01 -10.29
N ILE A 42 -8.43 0.22 -10.98
CA ILE A 42 -8.81 -0.46 -12.21
C ILE A 42 -9.23 -1.90 -11.91
N TYR A 43 -8.42 -2.61 -11.12
CA TYR A 43 -8.67 -4.02 -10.81
C TYR A 43 -9.56 -4.23 -9.58
N GLY A 44 -9.98 -3.17 -8.91
CA GLY A 44 -10.91 -3.24 -7.78
C GLY A 44 -10.36 -4.03 -6.59
N VAL A 45 -9.03 -4.10 -6.44
CA VAL A 45 -8.40 -4.78 -5.31
C VAL A 45 -8.75 -4.00 -4.03
N ARG A 46 -9.65 -4.55 -3.23
CA ARG A 46 -10.04 -3.97 -1.95
C ARG A 46 -9.08 -4.48 -0.87
N LEU A 47 -8.41 -3.55 -0.21
CA LEU A 47 -7.69 -3.86 1.04
C LEU A 47 -8.73 -4.24 2.10
N PRO A 48 -8.51 -5.28 2.90
CA PRO A 48 -9.38 -5.59 4.02
C PRO A 48 -9.47 -4.35 4.93
N THR A 49 -10.63 -3.72 4.97
CA THR A 49 -10.91 -2.65 5.94
C THR A 49 -11.11 -3.27 7.32
N ALA A 50 -10.95 -2.49 8.38
CA ALA A 50 -11.17 -2.97 9.75
C ALA A 50 -12.54 -3.67 9.84
N SER A 51 -12.51 -5.00 9.94
CA SER A 51 -13.69 -5.80 10.20
C SER A 51 -14.11 -5.57 11.64
N ALA A 52 -15.41 -5.46 11.88
CA ALA A 52 -15.92 -5.44 13.25
C ALA A 52 -15.44 -6.70 13.99
N PHE A 53 -15.05 -6.55 15.27
CA PHE A 53 -14.79 -7.72 16.11
C PHE A 53 -16.13 -8.37 16.47
N ILE A 54 -16.28 -9.64 16.10
CA ILE A 54 -17.47 -10.43 16.38
C ILE A 54 -17.15 -11.39 17.52
N ASN A 55 -18.05 -11.48 18.50
CA ASN A 55 -17.96 -12.49 19.54
C ASN A 55 -18.40 -13.85 18.96
N PRO A 56 -17.51 -14.86 18.86
CA PRO A 56 -17.86 -16.15 18.25
C PRO A 56 -18.96 -16.90 19.00
N ILE A 57 -19.14 -16.63 20.30
CA ILE A 57 -20.18 -17.27 21.13
C ILE A 57 -21.58 -16.80 20.71
N LEU A 58 -21.70 -15.58 20.20
CA LEU A 58 -22.97 -14.96 19.80
C LEU A 58 -23.14 -14.95 18.27
N ILE A 59 -22.47 -15.86 17.55
CA ILE A 59 -22.48 -15.86 16.08
C ILE A 59 -23.89 -16.04 15.50
N ASP A 60 -24.74 -16.79 16.19
CA ASP A 60 -26.14 -17.04 15.82
C ASP A 60 -27.03 -15.79 15.95
N GLU A 61 -26.55 -14.74 16.60
CA GLU A 61 -27.23 -13.44 16.72
C GLU A 61 -26.69 -12.40 15.72
N THR A 62 -25.80 -12.80 14.81
CA THR A 62 -25.12 -11.91 13.87
C THR A 62 -25.54 -12.14 12.42
N GLU A 63 -25.01 -11.33 11.51
CA GLU A 63 -25.13 -11.50 10.06
C GLU A 63 -24.61 -12.85 9.54
N PHE A 64 -23.78 -13.55 10.33
CA PHE A 64 -23.26 -14.88 10.04
C PHE A 64 -24.19 -16.03 10.46
N ALA A 65 -25.31 -15.75 11.13
CA ALA A 65 -26.26 -16.78 11.59
C ALA A 65 -26.92 -17.56 10.44
N ASN A 66 -27.05 -16.93 9.27
CA ASN A 66 -27.62 -17.53 8.07
C ASN A 66 -26.59 -17.44 6.93
N PRO A 67 -25.59 -18.35 6.88
CA PRO A 67 -24.55 -18.32 5.87
C PRO A 67 -25.12 -18.54 4.47
N GLY A 68 -24.54 -17.86 3.48
CA GLY A 68 -25.02 -17.89 2.10
C GLY A 68 -24.71 -16.60 1.34
N LEU A 69 -25.27 -16.50 0.13
CA LEU A 69 -25.14 -15.32 -0.73
C LEU A 69 -26.36 -14.42 -0.54
N ARG A 70 -26.13 -13.16 -0.17
CA ARG A 70 -27.16 -12.12 -0.05
C ARG A 70 -27.01 -11.11 -1.17
N ASP A 71 -28.10 -10.84 -1.86
CA ASP A 71 -28.16 -9.80 -2.89
C ASP A 71 -28.27 -8.43 -2.23
N MET A 72 -27.32 -7.55 -2.54
CA MET A 72 -27.27 -6.17 -2.03
C MET A 72 -27.76 -5.14 -3.05
N GLY A 73 -28.24 -5.59 -4.21
CA GLY A 73 -28.67 -4.72 -5.31
C GLY A 73 -27.50 -4.22 -6.17
N ASP A 74 -27.85 -3.66 -7.33
CA ASP A 74 -26.89 -3.09 -8.30
C ASP A 74 -25.76 -4.06 -8.73
N GLY A 75 -26.08 -5.37 -8.78
CA GLY A 75 -25.12 -6.42 -9.15
C GLY A 75 -24.08 -6.73 -8.06
N ASN A 76 -24.26 -6.22 -6.84
CA ASN A 76 -23.40 -6.51 -5.71
C ASN A 76 -23.98 -7.65 -4.87
N TYR A 77 -23.12 -8.57 -4.45
CA TYR A 77 -23.48 -9.70 -3.61
C TYR A 77 -22.53 -9.81 -2.43
N GLU A 78 -23.08 -10.09 -1.25
CA GLU A 78 -22.30 -10.40 -0.06
C GLU A 78 -22.39 -11.87 0.29
N ALA A 79 -21.24 -12.50 0.56
CA ALA A 79 -21.16 -13.90 0.94
C ALA A 79 -20.79 -14.01 2.42
N TYR A 80 -21.67 -14.61 3.21
CA TYR A 80 -21.40 -14.97 4.60
C TYR A 80 -20.98 -16.42 4.66
N ILE A 81 -19.73 -16.67 5.07
CA ILE A 81 -19.11 -17.99 5.18
C ILE A 81 -18.66 -18.19 6.62
N VAL A 82 -19.04 -19.31 7.21
CA VAL A 82 -18.59 -19.77 8.54
C VAL A 82 -17.80 -21.05 8.34
N ALA A 83 -16.64 -21.18 8.98
CA ALA A 83 -15.72 -22.31 8.87
C ALA A 83 -15.40 -22.91 10.23
#